data_AF-A0A960F4L9-F1
#
_entry.id   AF-A0A960F4L9-F1
#
_cell.length_a   1.000
_cell.length_b   1.000
_cell.length_c   1.000
_cell.angle_alpha   90.00
_cell.angle_beta   90.00
_cell.angle_gamma   90.00
#
_symmetry.space_group_name_H-M   'P 1'
#
loop_
_entity.id
_entity.type
_entity.pdbx_description
1 polymer ?
#
loop_
_entity_poly.entity_id
_entity_poly.type
_entity_poly.pdbx_seq_one_letter_code
_entity_poly.pdbx_strand_id
1 'polypeptide(L)'
;MSSPIEPHDDDRLSGYVDGRLSPDEAAAVEDLLATSAAHRAVVEELRATKSLLGSLIAVERPAAAASVPPLAEATPIASARSARLRGWVLGGAAAAVAAAVLALALVIGRGGDVVEIDPQVEMLASQHLGSDAGFDPMLPDEVDDPGPADIGHGMDRDGIYQGAAVTQVRYSDGVHAVSVFRQSGDVRWDMLPAGDMVDMAGRQAWHGVVDGADVIVVEGDHQVVTLVADPGMGELLDDELVELVV
;
A
#
# COMPACT_ATOMS: atom_id res chain seq x y z
N MET A 1 -17.32 -14.20 20.74
CA MET A 1 -17.66 -14.62 19.37
C MET A 1 -18.07 -13.36 18.64
N SER A 2 -17.15 -12.78 17.86
CA SER A 2 -17.42 -11.60 17.04
C SER A 2 -18.01 -12.10 15.72
N SER A 3 -19.22 -11.66 15.36
CA SER A 3 -19.77 -11.96 14.04
C SER A 3 -18.94 -11.22 12.97
N PRO A 4 -18.62 -11.86 11.84
CA PRO A 4 -18.02 -11.18 10.70
C PRO A 4 -18.90 -10.00 10.27
N ILE A 5 -18.30 -8.86 9.95
CA ILE A 5 -18.99 -7.73 9.34
C ILE A 5 -19.19 -8.11 7.87
N GLU A 6 -20.43 -8.07 7.38
CA GLU A 6 -20.69 -8.38 5.97
C GLU A 6 -20.23 -7.19 5.11
N PRO A 7 -19.70 -7.42 3.89
CA PRO A 7 -19.20 -6.34 3.03
C PRO A 7 -20.23 -5.23 2.73
N HIS A 8 -21.53 -5.56 2.78
CA HIS A 8 -22.62 -4.60 2.58
C HIS A 8 -22.87 -3.68 3.79
N ASP A 9 -22.38 -4.06 4.97
CA ASP A 9 -22.52 -3.24 6.18
C ASP A 9 -21.51 -2.09 6.19
N ASP A 10 -20.31 -2.27 5.64
CA ASP A 10 -19.27 -1.24 5.57
C ASP A 10 -19.73 0.00 4.80
N ASP A 11 -20.36 -0.19 3.63
CA ASP A 11 -20.92 0.90 2.82
C ASP A 11 -21.99 1.69 3.58
N ARG A 12 -22.83 0.99 4.35
CA ARG A 12 -23.90 1.61 5.14
C ARG A 12 -23.34 2.36 6.34
N LEU A 13 -22.36 1.81 7.06
CA LEU A 13 -21.70 2.48 8.19
C LEU A 13 -20.95 3.74 7.73
N SER A 14 -20.26 3.67 6.59
CA SER A 14 -19.62 4.83 5.95
C SER A 14 -20.64 5.91 5.57
N GLY A 15 -21.73 5.51 4.89
CA GLY A 15 -22.83 6.42 4.58
C GLY A 15 -23.46 7.07 5.82
N TYR A 16 -23.55 6.35 6.94
CA TYR A 16 -24.05 6.85 8.21
C TYR A 16 -23.12 7.93 8.81
N VAL A 17 -21.81 7.70 8.84
CA VAL A 17 -20.81 8.68 9.32
C VAL A 17 -20.77 9.94 8.44
N ASP A 18 -21.11 9.79 7.16
CA ASP A 18 -21.23 10.91 6.22
C ASP A 18 -22.57 11.64 6.23
N GLY A 19 -23.58 11.11 6.92
CA GLY A 19 -24.94 11.66 6.89
C GLY A 19 -25.60 11.55 5.51
N ARG A 20 -25.21 10.54 4.72
CA ARG A 20 -25.71 10.28 3.35
C ARG A 20 -26.86 9.27 3.30
N LEU A 21 -27.17 8.60 4.41
CA LEU A 21 -28.27 7.64 4.47
C LEU A 21 -29.64 8.32 4.51
N SER A 22 -30.64 7.65 3.96
CA SER A 22 -32.04 8.03 4.20
C SER A 22 -32.43 7.81 5.68
N PRO A 23 -33.51 8.44 6.18
CA PRO A 23 -33.93 8.28 7.57
C PRO A 23 -34.18 6.82 7.99
N ASP A 24 -34.78 6.02 7.10
CA ASP A 24 -35.08 4.61 7.38
C ASP A 24 -33.80 3.76 7.46
N GLU A 25 -32.83 4.03 6.58
CA GLU A 25 -31.53 3.36 6.59
C GLU A 25 -30.70 3.73 7.82
N ALA A 26 -30.73 5.01 8.22
CA ALA A 26 -30.05 5.48 9.42
C ALA A 26 -30.63 4.83 10.68
N ALA A 27 -31.96 4.73 10.80
CA ALA A 27 -32.62 4.05 11.91
C ALA A 27 -32.19 2.56 12.01
N ALA A 28 -32.10 1.87 10.87
CA ALA A 28 -31.63 0.49 10.84
C ALA A 28 -30.15 0.35 11.27
N VAL A 29 -29.29 1.32 10.93
CA VAL A 29 -27.91 1.36 11.43
C VAL A 29 -27.87 1.65 12.93
N GLU A 30 -28.71 2.55 13.44
CA GLU A 30 -28.80 2.82 14.89
C GLU A 30 -29.20 1.57 15.69
N ASP A 31 -30.19 0.79 15.19
CA ASP A 31 -30.59 -0.48 15.81
C ASP A 31 -29.44 -1.51 15.82
N LEU A 32 -28.66 -1.57 14.73
CA LEU A 32 -27.48 -2.42 14.65
C LEU A 32 -26.39 -1.99 15.65
N LEU A 33 -26.13 -0.68 15.75
CA LEU A 33 -25.16 -0.12 16.68
C LEU A 33 -25.57 -0.32 18.15
N ALA A 34 -26.87 -0.33 18.44
CA ALA A 34 -27.39 -0.61 19.78
C ALA A 34 -27.05 -2.03 20.27
N THR A 35 -26.94 -2.99 19.34
CA THR A 35 -26.75 -4.40 19.66
C THR A 35 -25.34 -4.92 19.42
N SER A 36 -24.54 -4.24 18.59
CA SER A 36 -23.20 -4.70 18.22
C SER A 36 -22.08 -3.76 18.67
N ALA A 37 -21.20 -4.26 19.55
CA ALA A 37 -20.00 -3.54 19.95
C ALA A 37 -18.97 -3.39 18.81
N ALA A 38 -18.88 -4.38 17.92
CA ALA A 38 -17.97 -4.35 16.78
C ALA A 38 -18.33 -3.22 15.80
N HIS A 39 -19.60 -3.08 15.44
CA HIS A 39 -20.05 -2.02 14.53
C HIS A 39 -19.88 -0.62 15.15
N ARG A 40 -20.02 -0.50 16.47
CA ARG A 40 -19.72 0.76 17.19
C ARG A 40 -18.25 1.14 17.06
N ALA A 41 -17.33 0.19 17.22
CA ALA A 41 -15.90 0.44 17.07
C ALA A 41 -15.57 0.95 15.65
N VAL A 42 -16.12 0.33 14.61
CA VAL A 42 -15.93 0.76 13.22
C VAL A 42 -16.44 2.19 12.98
N VAL A 43 -17.63 2.53 13.49
CA VAL A 43 -18.18 3.90 13.36
C VAL A 43 -17.32 4.94 14.10
N GLU A 44 -16.79 4.60 15.28
CA GLU A 44 -15.87 5.48 16.02
C GLU A 44 -14.57 5.71 15.24
N GLU A 45 -14.02 4.67 14.63
CA GLU A 45 -12.82 4.74 13.78
C GLU A 45 -13.05 5.60 12.54
N LEU A 46 -14.13 5.37 11.78
CA LEU A 46 -14.49 6.17 10.61
C LEU A 46 -14.63 7.65 10.96
N ARG A 47 -15.20 7.97 12.13
CA ARG A 47 -15.29 9.35 12.64
C ARG A 47 -13.91 9.92 12.98
N ALA A 48 -13.02 9.13 13.57
CA ALA A 48 -11.65 9.55 13.86
C ALA A 48 -10.89 9.87 12.57
N THR A 49 -10.96 9.00 11.56
CA THR A 49 -10.34 9.21 10.24
C THR A 49 -10.90 10.45 9.56
N LYS A 50 -12.22 10.64 9.57
CA LYS A 50 -12.86 11.86 9.04
C LYS A 50 -12.37 13.14 9.74
N SER A 51 -12.19 13.07 11.06
CA SER A 51 -11.64 14.19 11.85
C SER A 51 -10.19 14.51 11.47
N LEU A 52 -9.35 13.49 11.25
CA LEU A 52 -7.96 13.66 10.81
C LEU A 52 -7.89 14.28 9.41
N LEU A 53 -8.69 13.81 8.46
CA LEU A 53 -8.75 14.40 7.12
C LEU A 53 -9.28 15.84 7.15
N GLY A 54 -10.26 16.12 8.02
CA GLY A 54 -10.78 17.47 8.21
C GLY A 54 -9.74 18.47 8.74
N SER A 55 -8.77 18.01 9.54
CA SER A 55 -7.70 18.88 10.05
C SER A 55 -6.65 19.21 8.99
N LEU A 56 -6.37 18.30 8.05
CA LEU A 56 -5.44 18.53 6.95
C LEU A 56 -5.94 19.57 5.94
N ILE A 57 -7.26 19.65 5.73
CA ILE A 57 -7.87 20.57 4.76
C ILE A 57 -8.01 22.01 5.33
N ALA A 58 -7.69 22.22 6.61
CA ALA A 58 -7.62 23.55 7.21
C ALA A 58 -6.38 24.37 6.75
N VAL A 59 -5.96 24.22 5.49
CA VAL A 59 -5.04 25.16 4.85
C VAL A 59 -5.81 26.46 4.62
N GLU A 60 -5.61 27.37 5.55
CA GLU A 60 -6.09 28.73 5.53
C GLU A 60 -5.72 29.36 4.18
N ARG A 61 -6.73 29.48 3.30
CA ARG A 61 -6.57 30.09 1.97
C ARG A 61 -5.98 31.48 2.20
N PRO A 62 -4.73 31.77 1.78
CA PRO A 62 -4.08 33.03 2.13
C PRO A 62 -4.99 34.19 1.71
N ALA A 63 -5.40 34.99 2.70
CA ALA A 63 -6.25 36.15 2.52
C ALA A 63 -5.46 37.29 1.87
N ALA A 64 -4.98 37.07 0.65
CA ALA A 64 -4.33 38.09 -0.17
C ALA A 64 -4.30 37.63 -1.63
N ALA A 65 -5.46 37.57 -2.28
CA ALA A 65 -5.51 37.83 -3.71
C ALA A 65 -5.25 39.33 -3.90
N ALA A 66 -3.97 39.72 -3.84
CA ALA A 66 -3.53 41.01 -4.33
C ALA A 66 -3.99 41.12 -5.78
N SER A 67 -4.72 42.20 -6.07
CA SER A 67 -5.24 42.53 -7.39
C SER A 67 -4.14 42.39 -8.43
N VAL A 68 -4.28 41.41 -9.33
CA VAL A 68 -3.45 41.32 -10.53
C VAL A 68 -3.70 42.59 -11.35
N PRO A 69 -2.69 43.44 -11.61
CA PRO A 69 -2.88 44.60 -12.47
C PRO A 69 -3.20 44.14 -13.89
N PRO A 70 -4.04 44.88 -14.64
CA PRO A 70 -4.39 44.52 -16.01
C PRO A 70 -3.14 44.51 -16.88
N LEU A 71 -2.85 43.36 -17.49
CA LEU A 71 -1.79 43.20 -18.48
C LEU A 71 -2.16 44.08 -19.69
N ALA A 72 -1.33 45.10 -19.96
CA ALA A 72 -1.46 45.96 -21.12
C ALA A 72 -1.36 45.15 -22.43
N GLU A 73 -2.21 45.53 -23.37
CA GLU A 73 -2.38 44.93 -24.70
C GLU A 73 -1.05 44.87 -25.47
N ALA A 74 -0.58 43.66 -25.76
CA ALA A 74 0.44 43.43 -26.78
C ALA A 74 -0.21 42.95 -28.07
N THR A 75 0.10 43.69 -29.13
CA THR A 75 -0.29 43.64 -30.54
C THR A 75 -0.51 42.28 -31.21
N PRO A 76 -1.34 42.23 -32.29
CA PRO A 76 -1.69 41.01 -33.00
C PRO A 76 -0.57 40.54 -33.93
N ILE A 77 -0.05 39.33 -33.71
CA ILE A 77 0.79 38.63 -34.70
C ILE A 77 -0.12 37.74 -35.54
N ALA A 78 -0.03 37.96 -36.85
CA ALA A 78 -0.83 37.34 -37.89
C ALA A 78 -0.73 35.80 -37.91
N SER A 79 -1.87 35.21 -38.23
CA SER A 79 -2.14 33.79 -38.40
C SER A 79 -1.28 33.08 -39.47
N ALA A 80 -0.74 31.92 -39.12
CA ALA A 80 -0.33 30.89 -40.07
C ALA A 80 -1.09 29.57 -39.79
N ARG A 81 -1.49 28.92 -40.89
CA ARG A 81 -2.52 27.87 -40.99
C ARG A 81 -2.08 26.50 -40.46
N SER A 82 -3.06 25.84 -39.83
CA SER A 82 -3.45 24.42 -39.92
C SER A 82 -2.40 23.30 -39.80
N ALA A 83 -2.56 22.50 -38.74
CA ALA A 83 -2.58 21.03 -38.87
C ALA A 83 -3.59 20.46 -37.87
N ARG A 84 -4.49 19.61 -38.39
CA ARG A 84 -5.56 18.90 -37.68
C ARG A 84 -5.04 17.56 -37.14
N LEU A 85 -5.71 17.07 -36.10
CA LEU A 85 -5.74 15.70 -35.54
C LEU A 85 -4.54 15.37 -34.62
N ARG A 86 -4.69 14.70 -33.47
CA ARG A 86 -5.67 13.69 -33.07
C ARG A 86 -6.11 13.92 -31.62
N GLY A 87 -7.38 13.67 -31.34
CA GLY A 87 -7.97 13.79 -30.02
C GLY A 87 -7.37 12.80 -29.03
N TRP A 88 -7.16 13.28 -27.81
CA TRP A 88 -6.98 12.44 -26.63
C TRP A 88 -8.33 12.39 -25.92
N VAL A 89 -9.01 11.26 -26.13
CA VAL A 89 -10.07 10.77 -25.26
C VAL A 89 -9.49 9.51 -24.62
N LEU A 90 -9.43 9.50 -23.28
CA LEU A 90 -9.26 8.40 -22.32
C LEU A 90 -8.59 9.04 -21.08
N GLY A 91 -9.30 9.50 -20.05
CA GLY A 91 -10.66 9.21 -19.65
C GLY A 91 -10.75 7.92 -18.85
N GLY A 92 -10.27 7.95 -17.59
CA GLY A 92 -10.74 7.10 -16.50
C GLY A 92 -10.08 5.73 -16.36
N ALA A 93 -9.35 5.54 -15.26
CA ALA A 93 -9.40 4.38 -14.34
C ALA A 93 -8.08 4.28 -13.57
N ALA A 94 -8.02 4.88 -12.37
CA ALA A 94 -7.02 4.54 -11.35
C ALA A 94 -7.51 5.09 -10.00
N ALA A 95 -8.63 4.57 -9.51
CA ALA A 95 -9.12 4.85 -8.16
C ALA A 95 -9.88 3.62 -7.65
N ALA A 96 -9.17 2.49 -7.54
CA ALA A 96 -9.72 1.27 -6.95
C ALA A 96 -8.58 0.31 -6.52
N VAL A 97 -7.71 0.74 -5.61
CA VAL A 97 -6.85 -0.19 -4.84
C VAL A 97 -6.76 0.18 -3.34
N ALA A 98 -7.12 1.40 -2.93
CA ALA A 98 -6.89 1.86 -1.56
C ALA A 98 -7.79 1.24 -0.45
N ALA A 99 -8.75 0.37 -0.78
CA ALA A 99 -9.66 -0.20 0.22
C ALA A 99 -9.18 -1.53 0.84
N ALA A 100 -8.22 -2.23 0.22
CA ALA A 100 -7.74 -3.53 0.73
C ALA A 100 -6.65 -3.40 1.83
N VAL A 101 -6.04 -2.21 1.98
CA VAL A 101 -4.92 -2.02 2.92
C VAL A 101 -5.37 -1.52 4.30
N LEU A 102 -6.57 -0.95 4.43
CA LEU A 102 -7.03 -0.40 5.72
C LEU A 102 -7.47 -1.47 6.75
N ALA A 103 -7.75 -2.70 6.30
CA ALA A 103 -8.10 -3.79 7.21
C ALA A 103 -6.91 -4.30 8.05
N LEU A 104 -5.67 -3.90 7.73
CA LEU A 104 -4.47 -4.38 8.41
C LEU A 104 -4.10 -3.56 9.67
N ALA A 105 -4.66 -2.36 9.87
CA ALA A 105 -4.19 -1.43 10.90
C ALA A 105 -4.92 -1.53 12.26
N LEU A 106 -6.01 -2.29 12.42
CA LEU A 106 -6.89 -2.19 13.60
C LEU A 106 -7.14 -3.47 14.39
N VAL A 107 -6.10 -4.29 14.55
CA VAL A 107 -6.05 -5.31 15.61
C VAL A 107 -4.97 -4.98 16.65
N ILE A 108 -4.76 -3.69 16.95
CA ILE A 108 -3.93 -3.28 18.11
C ILE A 108 -4.81 -3.31 19.36
N GLY A 109 -5.21 -4.52 19.75
CA GLY A 109 -6.17 -4.82 20.79
C GLY A 109 -5.56 -5.53 22.01
N ARG A 110 -4.56 -4.94 22.67
CA ARG A 110 -4.24 -5.12 24.11
C ARG A 110 -3.93 -6.53 24.66
N GLY A 111 -3.79 -7.56 23.82
CA GLY A 111 -3.13 -8.82 24.12
C GLY A 111 -1.93 -8.96 23.19
N GLY A 112 -0.82 -9.55 23.62
CA GLY A 112 0.36 -9.81 22.77
C GLY A 112 0.11 -10.91 21.73
N ASP A 113 -1.06 -10.90 21.10
CA ASP A 113 -1.41 -11.81 20.02
C ASP A 113 -0.65 -11.32 18.78
N VAL A 114 0.19 -12.19 18.24
CA VAL A 114 0.93 -11.86 17.03
C VAL A 114 -0.07 -11.71 15.89
N VAL A 115 0.06 -10.60 15.16
CA VAL A 115 -0.82 -10.31 14.03
C VAL A 115 -0.39 -11.21 12.89
N GLU A 116 -1.20 -12.21 12.55
CA GLU A 116 -0.97 -12.99 11.33
C GLU A 116 -1.36 -12.14 10.11
N ILE A 117 -0.47 -12.04 9.13
CA ILE A 117 -0.62 -11.21 7.94
C ILE A 117 -0.66 -12.05 6.67
N ASP A 118 -1.53 -11.64 5.75
CA ASP A 118 -1.50 -12.05 4.34
C ASP A 118 -0.48 -11.14 3.62
N PRO A 119 0.66 -11.68 3.13
CA PRO A 119 1.70 -10.86 2.51
C PRO A 119 1.27 -10.20 1.20
N GLN A 120 0.11 -10.56 0.64
CA GLN A 120 -0.42 -10.00 -0.62
C GLN A 120 0.62 -10.09 -1.76
N VAL A 121 1.20 -11.28 -1.96
CA VAL A 121 2.35 -11.50 -2.85
C VAL A 121 2.09 -11.07 -4.30
N GLU A 122 0.85 -11.15 -4.80
CA GLU A 122 0.48 -10.65 -6.13
C GLU A 122 0.59 -9.13 -6.26
N MET A 123 0.19 -8.41 -5.22
CA MET A 123 0.33 -6.96 -5.17
C MET A 123 1.80 -6.56 -5.08
N LEU A 124 2.59 -7.25 -4.25
CA LEU A 124 4.03 -6.97 -4.10
C LEU A 124 4.81 -7.30 -5.38
N ALA A 125 4.47 -8.40 -6.06
CA ALA A 125 5.04 -8.75 -7.36
C ALA A 125 4.69 -7.71 -8.43
N SER A 126 3.42 -7.28 -8.48
CA SER A 126 2.98 -6.20 -9.37
C SER A 126 3.71 -4.88 -9.09
N GLN A 127 3.94 -4.57 -7.81
CA GLN A 127 4.68 -3.37 -7.39
C GLN A 127 6.15 -3.43 -7.84
N HIS A 128 6.80 -4.59 -7.71
CA HIS A 128 8.18 -4.80 -8.15
C HIS A 128 8.35 -4.60 -9.66
N LEU A 129 7.43 -5.15 -10.47
CA LEU A 129 7.46 -5.05 -11.93
C LEU A 129 6.97 -3.69 -12.46
N GLY A 130 6.25 -2.93 -11.63
CA GLY A 130 5.56 -1.70 -11.99
C GLY A 130 6.36 -0.42 -11.69
N SER A 131 5.69 0.72 -11.88
CA SER A 131 6.15 2.01 -11.33
C SER A 131 5.84 2.06 -9.83
N ASP A 132 6.66 2.76 -9.04
CA ASP A 132 6.57 2.92 -7.57
C ASP A 132 5.28 3.63 -7.05
N ALA A 133 4.17 3.55 -7.80
CA ALA A 133 2.91 4.19 -7.48
C ALA A 133 2.33 3.63 -6.17
N GLY A 134 2.19 4.51 -5.18
CA GLY A 134 1.61 4.16 -3.87
C GLY A 134 2.64 3.95 -2.76
N PHE A 135 3.94 4.06 -3.07
CA PHE A 135 4.98 4.17 -2.06
C PHE A 135 5.67 5.53 -2.16
N ASP A 136 5.92 6.14 -1.00
CA ASP A 136 6.66 7.39 -0.92
C ASP A 136 8.15 7.10 -0.78
N PRO A 137 9.04 7.76 -1.56
CA PRO A 137 10.47 7.57 -1.43
C PRO A 137 10.96 8.09 -0.08
N MET A 138 11.85 7.33 0.55
CA MET A 138 12.44 7.63 1.86
C MET A 138 13.95 7.73 1.76
N LEU A 139 14.55 8.55 2.61
CA LEU A 139 15.99 8.54 2.82
C LEU A 139 16.40 7.40 3.78
N PRO A 140 17.62 6.84 3.66
CA PRO A 140 18.06 5.76 4.54
C PRO A 140 18.10 6.11 6.02
N ASP A 141 18.26 7.37 6.38
CA ASP A 141 18.25 7.85 7.78
C ASP A 141 16.84 8.08 8.35
N GLU A 142 15.80 7.93 7.52
CA GLU A 142 14.40 8.03 7.92
C GLU A 142 13.77 6.67 8.25
N VAL A 143 14.51 5.56 8.08
CA VAL A 143 14.04 4.19 8.31
C VAL A 143 14.92 3.52 9.38
N ASP A 144 14.30 2.84 10.34
CA ASP A 144 15.01 2.22 11.47
C ASP A 144 16.01 1.13 11.02
N ASP A 145 15.62 0.34 10.02
CA ASP A 145 16.48 -0.65 9.38
C ASP A 145 16.32 -0.57 7.85
N PRO A 146 17.21 0.16 7.16
CA PRO A 146 17.16 0.29 5.72
C PRO A 146 17.79 -0.90 4.99
N GLY A 147 18.25 -1.94 5.72
CA GLY A 147 19.00 -3.06 5.17
C GLY A 147 20.45 -2.68 4.78
N PRO A 148 21.23 -3.66 4.28
CA PRO A 148 22.58 -3.41 3.78
C PRO A 148 22.57 -2.52 2.54
N ALA A 149 23.72 -1.91 2.23
CA ALA A 149 23.90 -1.10 1.03
C ALA A 149 24.15 -1.95 -0.25
N ASP A 150 24.63 -3.18 -0.10
CA ASP A 150 24.91 -4.15 -1.15
C ASP A 150 24.50 -5.53 -0.64
N ILE A 151 23.89 -6.35 -1.51
CA ILE A 151 23.44 -7.71 -1.20
C ILE A 151 24.21 -8.78 -1.99
N GLY A 152 25.42 -8.46 -2.42
CA GLY A 152 26.19 -9.33 -3.32
C GLY A 152 25.72 -9.24 -4.77
N HIS A 153 26.37 -10.00 -5.64
CA HIS A 153 26.06 -10.06 -7.09
C HIS A 153 26.08 -8.72 -7.85
N GLY A 154 26.66 -7.67 -7.26
CA GLY A 154 26.65 -6.31 -7.84
C GLY A 154 25.31 -5.59 -7.67
N MET A 155 24.45 -6.08 -6.77
CA MET A 155 23.15 -5.51 -6.47
C MET A 155 23.30 -4.48 -5.35
N ASP A 156 23.40 -3.21 -5.75
CA ASP A 156 23.45 -2.07 -4.83
C ASP A 156 22.04 -1.60 -4.47
N ARG A 157 21.84 -1.13 -3.24
CA ARG A 157 20.57 -0.51 -2.83
C ARG A 157 20.38 0.80 -3.59
N ASP A 158 19.34 0.86 -4.42
CA ASP A 158 19.05 2.04 -5.26
C ASP A 158 17.80 2.82 -4.82
N GLY A 159 16.99 2.27 -3.90
CA GLY A 159 15.81 2.95 -3.37
C GLY A 159 15.28 2.36 -2.07
N ILE A 160 14.66 3.22 -1.26
CA ILE A 160 13.85 2.83 -0.10
C ILE A 160 12.52 3.55 -0.22
N TYR A 161 11.43 2.82 -0.01
CA TYR A 161 10.09 3.34 -0.18
C TYR A 161 9.19 2.89 0.97
N GLN A 162 8.29 3.78 1.41
CA GLN A 162 7.35 3.51 2.48
C GLN A 162 5.92 3.50 1.93
N GLY A 163 5.22 2.40 2.14
CA GLY A 163 3.78 2.27 1.97
C GLY A 163 3.05 2.36 3.33
N ALA A 164 1.74 2.16 3.33
CA ALA A 164 0.92 2.31 4.55
C ALA A 164 1.35 1.38 5.71
N ALA A 165 1.77 0.15 5.40
CA ALA A 165 2.19 -0.86 6.39
C ALA A 165 3.35 -1.75 5.88
N VAL A 166 4.00 -1.33 4.79
CA VAL A 166 5.05 -2.10 4.11
C VAL A 166 6.20 -1.15 3.85
N THR A 167 7.42 -1.56 4.19
CA THR A 167 8.65 -0.88 3.75
C THR A 167 9.26 -1.70 2.62
N GLN A 168 9.58 -1.06 1.50
CA GLN A 168 10.27 -1.67 0.36
C GLN A 168 11.71 -1.17 0.31
N VAL A 169 12.66 -2.10 0.23
CA VAL A 169 14.05 -1.79 -0.11
C VAL A 169 14.35 -2.41 -1.47
N ARG A 170 14.84 -1.61 -2.40
CA ARG A 170 15.14 -2.04 -3.77
C ARG A 170 16.65 -2.10 -3.98
N TYR A 171 17.07 -3.19 -4.58
CA TYR A 171 18.44 -3.49 -4.99
C TYR A 171 18.49 -3.69 -6.49
N SER A 172 19.54 -3.21 -7.15
CA SER A 172 19.66 -3.24 -8.60
C SER A 172 21.12 -3.26 -9.03
N ASP A 173 21.43 -4.03 -10.07
CA ASP A 173 22.70 -4.00 -10.79
C ASP A 173 22.64 -3.10 -12.06
N GLY A 174 21.49 -2.42 -12.25
CA GLY A 174 21.17 -1.60 -13.41
C GLY A 174 20.51 -2.35 -14.57
N VAL A 175 20.43 -3.68 -14.51
CA VAL A 175 19.77 -4.54 -15.50
C VAL A 175 18.63 -5.33 -14.85
N HIS A 176 18.90 -5.89 -13.69
CA HIS A 176 17.99 -6.68 -12.87
C HIS A 176 17.75 -5.98 -11.53
N ALA A 177 16.60 -6.28 -10.93
CA ALA A 177 16.25 -5.77 -9.61
C ALA A 177 15.77 -6.89 -8.67
N VAL A 178 15.97 -6.65 -7.39
CA VAL A 178 15.35 -7.38 -6.28
C VAL A 178 14.68 -6.38 -5.36
N SER A 179 13.46 -6.66 -4.92
CA SER A 179 12.75 -5.88 -3.91
C SER A 179 12.54 -6.71 -2.67
N VAL A 180 12.90 -6.14 -1.52
CA VAL A 180 12.69 -6.70 -0.19
C VAL A 180 11.56 -5.91 0.47
N PHE A 181 10.41 -6.54 0.68
CA PHE A 181 9.26 -5.98 1.36
C PHE A 181 9.23 -6.47 2.80
N ARG A 182 9.04 -5.55 3.74
CA ARG A 182 9.03 -5.83 5.18
C ARG A 182 7.70 -5.41 5.79
N GLN A 183 7.07 -6.34 6.51
CA GLN A 183 5.79 -6.14 7.20
C GLN A 183 5.87 -6.67 8.63
N SER A 184 5.25 -6.00 9.59
CA SER A 184 5.18 -6.49 10.97
C SER A 184 4.08 -7.54 11.13
N GLY A 185 4.41 -8.71 11.69
CA GLY A 185 3.49 -9.82 11.89
C GLY A 185 4.10 -11.19 11.62
N ASP A 186 3.26 -12.21 11.68
CA ASP A 186 3.56 -13.62 11.34
C ASP A 186 2.88 -13.97 10.01
N VAL A 187 3.39 -14.95 9.26
CA VAL A 187 2.86 -15.31 7.94
C VAL A 187 1.58 -16.16 8.06
N ARG A 188 0.53 -15.78 7.33
CA ARG A 188 -0.62 -16.66 7.07
C ARG A 188 -0.32 -17.62 5.93
N TRP A 189 0.39 -18.70 6.24
CA TRP A 189 0.85 -19.69 5.25
C TRP A 189 -0.28 -20.31 4.40
N ASP A 190 -1.50 -20.42 4.93
CA ASP A 190 -2.67 -20.96 4.23
C ASP A 190 -3.26 -20.03 3.16
N MET A 191 -2.88 -18.74 3.19
CA MET A 191 -3.33 -17.72 2.25
C MET A 191 -2.37 -17.54 1.06
N LEU A 192 -1.15 -18.11 1.14
CA LEU A 192 -0.18 -18.02 0.04
C LEU A 192 -0.68 -18.79 -1.19
N PRO A 193 -0.38 -18.28 -2.41
CA PRO A 193 -0.75 -18.96 -3.64
C PRO A 193 0.01 -20.28 -3.80
N ALA A 194 -0.26 -20.99 -4.90
CA ALA A 194 0.43 -22.25 -5.20
C ALA A 194 1.95 -22.02 -5.31
N GLY A 195 2.71 -22.80 -4.53
CA GLY A 195 4.17 -22.74 -4.46
C GLY A 195 4.70 -23.88 -3.59
N ASP A 196 6.00 -23.85 -3.31
CA ASP A 196 6.71 -24.84 -2.53
C ASP A 196 7.11 -24.27 -1.16
N MET A 197 6.85 -25.05 -0.10
CA MET A 197 7.44 -24.75 1.21
C MET A 197 8.89 -25.22 1.20
N VAL A 198 9.80 -24.31 1.51
CA VAL A 198 11.25 -24.53 1.53
C VAL A 198 11.81 -24.14 2.90
N ASP A 199 12.97 -24.70 3.24
CA ASP A 199 13.77 -24.24 4.37
C ASP A 199 14.83 -23.29 3.82
N MET A 200 14.92 -22.08 4.37
CA MET A 200 15.94 -21.10 4.00
C MET A 200 16.64 -20.61 5.25
N ALA A 201 17.95 -20.84 5.32
CA ALA A 201 18.76 -20.54 6.51
C ALA A 201 18.15 -21.07 7.83
N GLY A 202 17.52 -22.26 7.79
CA GLY A 202 16.86 -22.86 8.96
C GLY A 202 15.53 -22.21 9.36
N ARG A 203 14.97 -21.33 8.51
CA ARG A 203 13.66 -20.71 8.67
C ARG A 203 12.68 -21.31 7.67
N GLN A 204 11.42 -21.40 8.07
CA GLN A 204 10.35 -21.78 7.15
C GLN A 204 10.12 -20.65 6.14
N ALA A 205 10.12 -21.00 4.87
CA ALA A 205 9.86 -20.08 3.78
C ALA A 205 8.90 -20.72 2.77
N TRP A 206 8.24 -19.87 2.00
CA TRP A 206 7.46 -20.25 0.83
C TRP A 206 8.13 -19.66 -0.41
N HIS A 207 8.24 -20.44 -1.47
CA HIS A 207 8.78 -20.04 -2.76
C HIS A 207 7.77 -20.30 -3.86
N GLY A 208 7.52 -19.32 -4.73
CA GLY A 208 6.66 -19.46 -5.89
C GLY A 208 6.97 -18.44 -6.96
N VAL A 209 6.23 -18.55 -8.07
CA VAL A 209 6.34 -17.62 -9.20
C VAL A 209 5.01 -16.88 -9.36
N VAL A 210 5.05 -15.55 -9.33
CA VAL A 210 3.87 -14.69 -9.40
C VAL A 210 4.06 -13.66 -10.51
N ASP A 211 3.18 -13.67 -11.51
CA ASP A 211 3.29 -12.82 -12.72
C ASP A 211 4.66 -12.89 -13.42
N GLY A 212 5.35 -14.03 -13.27
CA GLY A 212 6.66 -14.30 -13.84
C GLY A 212 7.84 -13.89 -12.95
N ALA A 213 7.60 -13.14 -11.87
CA ALA A 213 8.62 -12.83 -10.88
C ALA A 213 8.83 -14.00 -9.92
N ASP A 214 10.08 -14.22 -9.51
CA ASP A 214 10.42 -15.20 -8.47
C ASP A 214 10.16 -14.55 -7.10
N VAL A 215 9.35 -15.21 -6.25
CA VAL A 215 8.89 -14.66 -4.96
C VAL A 215 9.20 -15.63 -3.83
N ILE A 216 9.86 -15.13 -2.79
CA ILE A 216 10.08 -15.85 -1.54
C ILE A 216 9.48 -15.08 -0.37
N VAL A 217 8.72 -15.78 0.47
CA VAL A 217 8.19 -15.25 1.73
C VAL A 217 8.86 -15.97 2.88
N VAL A 218 9.52 -15.22 3.76
CA VAL A 218 10.22 -15.73 4.95
C VAL A 218 9.60 -15.12 6.20
N GLU A 219 9.37 -15.95 7.21
CA GLU A 219 8.96 -15.50 8.54
C GLU A 219 10.20 -15.23 9.41
N GLY A 220 10.30 -14.00 9.91
CA GLY A 220 11.28 -13.53 10.88
C GLY A 220 10.69 -13.40 12.29
N ASP A 221 11.43 -12.76 13.19
CA ASP A 221 10.95 -12.50 14.56
C ASP A 221 9.89 -11.39 14.55
N HIS A 222 8.62 -11.77 14.40
CA HIS A 222 7.47 -10.85 14.26
C HIS A 222 7.54 -9.93 13.02
N GLN A 223 8.23 -10.38 11.98
CA GLN A 223 8.32 -9.70 10.72
C GLN A 223 8.16 -10.70 9.58
N VAL A 224 7.39 -10.34 8.57
CA VAL A 224 7.36 -11.06 7.30
C VAL A 224 8.23 -10.31 6.31
N VAL A 225 9.16 -11.04 5.71
CA VAL A 225 10.04 -10.55 4.65
C VAL A 225 9.64 -11.23 3.36
N THR A 226 9.22 -10.44 2.37
CA THR A 226 8.93 -10.93 1.02
C THR A 226 9.99 -10.43 0.06
N LEU A 227 10.75 -11.34 -0.53
CA LEU A 227 11.69 -11.07 -1.60
C LEU A 227 10.99 -11.27 -2.94
N VAL A 228 11.12 -10.30 -3.84
CA VAL A 228 10.64 -10.40 -5.21
C VAL A 228 11.80 -10.06 -6.15
N ALA A 229 12.09 -10.96 -7.08
CA ALA A 229 13.13 -10.75 -8.08
C ALA A 229 12.56 -10.80 -9.51
N ASP A 230 13.25 -10.14 -10.43
CA ASP A 230 12.93 -10.20 -11.85
C ASP A 230 12.88 -11.66 -12.37
N PRO A 231 12.08 -11.93 -13.42
CA PRO A 231 11.93 -13.29 -13.96
C PRO A 231 13.25 -13.98 -14.29
N GLY A 232 13.45 -15.18 -13.73
CA GLY A 232 14.64 -16.00 -13.98
C GLY A 232 15.83 -15.68 -13.07
N MET A 233 15.62 -14.86 -12.05
CA MET A 233 16.60 -14.51 -11.02
C MET A 233 16.41 -15.32 -9.73
N GLY A 234 15.55 -16.35 -9.71
CA GLY A 234 15.33 -17.19 -8.53
C GLY A 234 16.59 -17.84 -7.96
N GLU A 235 17.66 -18.05 -8.75
CA GLU A 235 18.95 -18.53 -8.24
C GLU A 235 19.68 -17.52 -7.34
N LEU A 236 19.37 -16.23 -7.43
CA LEU A 236 19.90 -15.21 -6.52
C LEU A 236 19.19 -15.17 -5.17
N LEU A 237 17.99 -15.74 -5.09
CA LEU A 237 17.23 -15.79 -3.85
C LEU A 237 17.64 -17.01 -3.03
N ASP A 238 18.91 -17.03 -2.62
CA ASP A 238 19.51 -18.12 -1.86
C ASP A 238 19.56 -17.85 -0.35
N ASP A 239 20.09 -18.82 0.40
CA ASP A 239 20.23 -18.73 1.86
C ASP A 239 21.07 -17.52 2.31
N GLU A 240 22.10 -17.15 1.53
CA GLU A 240 23.00 -16.05 1.87
C GLU A 240 22.26 -14.71 1.79
N LEU A 241 21.45 -14.51 0.74
CA LEU A 241 20.63 -13.32 0.61
C LEU A 241 19.59 -13.24 1.73
N VAL A 242 18.94 -14.36 2.07
CA VAL A 242 17.93 -14.39 3.15
C VAL A 242 18.54 -14.07 4.51
N GLU A 243 19.71 -14.63 4.86
CA GLU A 243 20.41 -14.29 6.11
C GLU A 243 20.79 -12.82 6.19
N LEU A 244 21.04 -12.18 5.05
CA LEU A 244 21.45 -10.79 5.00
C LEU A 244 20.28 -9.81 5.23
N VAL A 245 19.06 -10.21 4.85
CA VAL A 245 17.89 -9.32 4.84
C VAL A 245 16.82 -9.62 5.91
N VAL A 246 16.93 -10.75 6.62
CA VAL A 246 16.01 -11.21 7.68
C VAL A 246 16.69 -11.29 9.05
#